data_AF-A0A939WM19-F1
#
_entry.id   AF-A0A939WM19-F1
#
_cell.length_a   1.000
_cell.length_b   1.000
_cell.length_c   1.000
_cell.angle_alpha   90.00
_cell.angle_beta   90.00
_cell.angle_gamma   90.00
#
_symmetry.space_group_name_H-M   'P 1'
#
loop_
_entity.id
_entity.type
_entity.pdbx_description
1 polymer ?
#
loop_
_entity_poly.entity_id
_entity_poly.type
_entity_poly.pdbx_seq_one_letter_code
_entity_poly.pdbx_strand_id
1 'polypeptide(L)'
;MNNAFEWKSFHSEILFSMLNPLHQLSSPDLLKDFLRFAGIEGTFENLELSINENQSILLIQDKKQGILIENNLDEYSDCDKELLRFIDECISEYFIKILLIVSIHWKEKDEIRHLPREVNSMIHNLTANEVASFFDDWCNKQKEKSLAKVILINYSKKLREEPNGETKKSVNE
;
A
#
# COMPACT_ATOMS: atom_id res chain seq x y z
N MET A 1 14.57 13.10 -17.92
CA MET A 1 14.78 12.89 -16.48
C MET A 1 13.69 11.94 -15.99
N ASN A 2 14.04 11.04 -15.08
CA ASN A 2 13.25 9.89 -14.63
C ASN A 2 12.02 10.30 -13.79
N ASN A 3 11.03 10.95 -14.42
CA ASN A 3 9.79 11.35 -13.74
C ASN A 3 9.08 10.17 -13.07
N ALA A 4 9.23 8.97 -13.62
CA ALA A 4 8.60 7.76 -13.08
C ALA A 4 9.28 7.19 -11.82
N PHE A 5 10.59 7.45 -11.60
CA PHE A 5 11.24 7.09 -10.33
C PHE A 5 10.84 8.06 -9.21
N GLU A 6 10.76 9.36 -9.52
CA GLU A 6 10.26 10.37 -8.58
C GLU A 6 8.79 10.12 -8.19
N TRP A 7 8.00 9.61 -9.12
CA TRP A 7 6.59 9.25 -8.88
C TRP A 7 6.44 8.05 -7.95
N LYS A 8 7.26 6.99 -8.13
CA LYS A 8 7.31 5.82 -7.26
C LYS A 8 7.63 6.19 -5.82
N SER A 9 8.73 6.94 -5.64
CA SER A 9 9.13 7.42 -4.32
C SER A 9 8.05 8.30 -3.69
N PHE A 10 7.42 9.19 -4.46
CA PHE A 10 6.34 10.04 -3.95
C PHE A 10 5.14 9.24 -3.41
N HIS A 11 4.63 8.27 -4.18
CA HIS A 11 3.47 7.49 -3.74
C HIS A 11 3.78 6.62 -2.53
N SER A 12 4.93 5.96 -2.54
CA SER A 12 5.37 5.13 -1.43
C SER A 12 5.69 5.92 -0.17
N GLU A 13 6.35 7.06 -0.30
CA GLU A 13 6.65 7.94 0.84
C GLU A 13 5.36 8.36 1.54
N ILE A 14 4.36 8.85 0.80
CA ILE A 14 3.10 9.26 1.43
C ILE A 14 2.36 8.06 2.00
N LEU A 15 2.15 6.99 1.21
CA LEU A 15 1.40 5.82 1.65
C LEU A 15 2.02 5.20 2.92
N PHE A 16 3.32 4.92 2.89
CA PHE A 16 3.99 4.22 3.98
C PHE A 16 4.21 5.14 5.19
N SER A 17 4.43 6.44 4.99
CA SER A 17 4.47 7.39 6.12
C SER A 17 3.12 7.50 6.83
N MET A 18 2.01 7.44 6.07
CA MET A 18 0.69 7.47 6.67
C MET A 18 0.34 6.15 7.38
N LEU A 19 0.74 5.00 6.81
CA LEU A 19 0.54 3.70 7.44
C LEU A 19 1.51 3.40 8.58
N ASN A 20 2.56 4.20 8.77
CA ASN A 20 3.49 4.04 9.89
C ASN A 20 2.98 4.76 11.15
N PRO A 21 2.46 4.05 12.18
CA PRO A 21 1.92 4.68 13.39
C PRO A 21 2.95 5.45 14.22
N LEU A 22 4.25 5.24 13.99
CA LEU A 22 5.33 5.98 14.64
C LEU A 22 5.71 7.26 13.88
N HIS A 23 5.21 7.44 12.66
CA HIS A 23 5.46 8.64 11.89
C HIS A 23 4.67 9.83 12.47
N GLN A 24 5.32 10.99 12.60
CA GLN A 24 4.74 12.18 13.23
C GLN A 24 3.45 12.71 12.58
N LEU A 25 3.16 12.27 11.34
CA LEU A 25 1.97 12.65 10.57
C LEU A 25 0.93 11.53 10.48
N SER A 26 1.18 10.37 11.07
CA SER A 26 0.23 9.26 11.08
C SER A 26 -0.74 9.37 12.26
N SER A 27 -1.91 8.74 12.09
CA SER A 27 -2.82 8.50 13.19
C SER A 27 -2.67 7.05 13.66
N PRO A 28 -2.63 6.77 14.98
CA PRO A 28 -2.47 5.40 15.50
C PRO A 28 -3.51 4.41 14.98
N ASP A 29 -4.73 4.88 14.70
CA ASP A 29 -5.83 4.04 14.24
C ASP A 29 -5.86 3.85 12.72
N LEU A 30 -5.13 4.67 11.94
CA LEU A 30 -5.18 4.61 10.47
C LEU A 30 -4.68 3.27 9.94
N LEU A 31 -3.54 2.80 10.44
CA LEU A 31 -3.01 1.49 10.05
C LEU A 31 -4.00 0.37 10.39
N LYS A 32 -4.56 0.39 11.60
CA LYS A 32 -5.54 -0.61 12.04
C LYS A 32 -6.79 -0.63 11.15
N ASP A 33 -7.31 0.55 10.81
CA ASP A 33 -8.46 0.67 9.92
C ASP A 33 -8.12 0.22 8.49
N PHE A 34 -6.89 0.49 8.01
CA PHE A 34 -6.43 0.03 6.70
C PHE A 34 -6.29 -1.48 6.64
N LEU A 35 -5.72 -2.11 7.67
CA LEU A 35 -5.61 -3.57 7.76
C LEU A 35 -7.01 -4.23 7.76
N ARG A 36 -7.96 -3.68 8.53
CA ARG A 36 -9.36 -4.15 8.50
C ARG A 36 -9.98 -4.00 7.12
N PHE A 37 -9.73 -2.87 6.45
CA PHE A 37 -10.19 -2.62 5.09
C PHE A 37 -9.63 -3.65 4.09
N ALA A 38 -8.38 -4.06 4.24
CA ALA A 38 -7.75 -5.12 3.45
C ALA A 38 -8.18 -6.56 3.85
N GLY A 39 -9.22 -6.70 4.69
CA GLY A 39 -9.75 -8.00 5.11
C GLY A 39 -8.91 -8.73 6.17
N ILE A 40 -8.02 -8.01 6.85
CA ILE A 40 -7.11 -8.59 7.84
C ILE A 40 -7.73 -8.46 9.22
N GLU A 41 -8.10 -9.60 9.79
CA GLU A 41 -8.59 -9.71 11.15
C GLU A 41 -7.45 -10.16 12.08
N GLY A 42 -7.11 -9.33 13.07
CA GLY A 42 -6.08 -9.67 14.04
C GLY A 42 -5.52 -8.43 14.76
N THR A 43 -4.82 -8.68 15.85
CA THR A 43 -4.04 -7.67 16.57
C THR A 43 -2.56 -7.94 16.30
N PHE A 44 -1.93 -7.10 15.48
CA PHE A 44 -0.48 -7.02 15.43
C PHE A 44 -0.03 -6.18 16.61
N GLU A 45 0.32 -6.86 17.72
CA GLU A 45 0.83 -6.19 18.91
C GLU A 45 2.35 -5.98 18.72
N ASN A 46 2.86 -4.76 18.95
CA ASN A 46 4.27 -4.41 18.74
C ASN A 46 4.74 -4.51 17.29
N LEU A 47 4.09 -3.70 16.45
CA LEU A 47 4.39 -3.60 15.04
C LEU A 47 5.79 -3.07 14.75
N GLU A 48 6.57 -3.83 13.99
CA GLU A 48 7.76 -3.33 13.32
C GLU A 48 7.44 -3.06 11.85
N LEU A 49 7.99 -1.96 11.34
CA LEU A 49 7.82 -1.52 9.96
C LEU A 49 9.18 -1.49 9.27
N SER A 50 9.27 -2.10 8.10
CA SER A 50 10.48 -2.10 7.28
C SER A 50 10.12 -1.85 5.83
N ILE A 51 10.91 -1.02 5.15
CA ILE A 51 10.72 -0.68 3.75
C ILE A 51 11.91 -1.24 2.97
N ASN A 52 11.67 -1.81 1.79
CA ASN A 52 12.77 -2.29 0.95
C ASN A 52 13.58 -1.13 0.33
N GLU A 53 14.73 -1.44 -0.28
CA GLU A 53 15.64 -0.45 -0.85
C GLU A 53 15.02 0.47 -1.93
N ASN A 54 14.01 -0.03 -2.65
CA ASN A 54 13.32 0.70 -3.72
C ASN A 54 12.05 1.41 -3.26
N GLN A 55 11.77 1.38 -1.96
CA GLN A 55 10.53 1.84 -1.35
C GLN A 55 9.28 1.33 -2.07
N SER A 56 9.29 0.13 -2.64
CA SER A 56 8.11 -0.47 -3.27
C SER A 56 7.28 -1.30 -2.30
N ILE A 57 7.87 -1.74 -1.19
CA ILE A 57 7.23 -2.68 -0.27
C ILE A 57 7.40 -2.19 1.17
N LEU A 58 6.30 -2.18 1.91
CA LEU A 58 6.25 -2.02 3.36
C LEU A 58 5.92 -3.37 4.01
N LEU A 59 6.81 -3.86 4.87
CA LEU A 59 6.56 -4.97 5.78
C LEU A 59 5.95 -4.44 7.07
N ILE A 60 4.85 -5.07 7.48
CA ILE A 60 4.17 -4.87 8.77
C ILE A 60 4.21 -6.23 9.48
N GLN A 61 4.86 -6.31 10.64
CA GLN A 61 5.07 -7.61 11.29
C GLN A 61 4.84 -7.61 12.81
N ASP A 62 4.53 -8.80 13.34
CA ASP A 62 4.59 -9.14 14.77
C ASP A 62 5.26 -10.53 14.92
N LYS A 63 6.34 -10.58 15.70
CA LYS A 63 7.14 -11.77 16.08
C LYS A 63 7.60 -12.65 14.91
N LYS A 64 6.68 -13.41 14.31
CA LYS A 64 6.93 -14.45 13.30
C LYS A 64 6.01 -14.34 12.10
N GLN A 65 5.14 -13.33 12.04
CA GLN A 65 4.15 -13.17 10.99
C GLN A 65 4.20 -11.76 10.43
N GLY A 66 3.98 -11.63 9.13
CA GLY A 66 4.07 -10.36 8.43
C GLY A 66 3.03 -10.21 7.33
N ILE A 67 2.73 -8.94 7.03
CA ILE A 67 1.96 -8.49 5.88
C ILE A 67 2.88 -7.62 5.04
N LEU A 68 2.84 -7.83 3.74
CA LEU A 68 3.50 -6.95 2.79
C LEU A 68 2.46 -6.02 2.17
N ILE A 69 2.75 -4.72 2.12
CA ILE A 69 2.01 -3.75 1.31
C ILE A 69 2.92 -3.33 0.18
N GLU A 70 2.56 -3.72 -1.04
CA GLU A 70 3.29 -3.46 -2.26
C GLU A 70 2.63 -2.30 -3.02
N ASN A 71 3.39 -1.24 -3.27
CA ASN A 71 2.99 -0.17 -4.16
C ASN A 71 3.38 -0.55 -5.60
N ASN A 72 2.37 -0.83 -6.42
CA ASN A 72 2.47 -1.12 -7.84
C ASN A 72 1.71 -0.08 -8.69
N LEU A 73 1.66 1.17 -8.23
CA LEU A 73 1.12 2.31 -8.98
C LEU A 73 2.06 2.73 -10.13
N ASP A 74 3.27 2.21 -10.18
CA ASP A 74 4.21 2.51 -11.25
C ASP A 74 4.29 1.29 -12.19
N GLU A 75 4.04 1.48 -13.49
CA GLU A 75 4.03 0.43 -14.52
C GLU A 75 5.45 -0.10 -14.85
N TYR A 76 6.20 -0.54 -13.85
CA TYR A 76 7.54 -1.10 -14.03
C TYR A 76 7.54 -2.62 -14.14
N SER A 77 8.44 -3.15 -14.98
CA SER A 77 8.43 -4.52 -15.49
C SER A 77 9.07 -5.59 -14.58
N ASP A 78 9.56 -5.24 -13.39
CA ASP A 78 10.30 -6.18 -12.50
C ASP A 78 9.74 -6.30 -11.07
N CYS A 79 8.54 -5.79 -10.78
CA CYS A 79 7.94 -5.83 -9.44
C CYS A 79 7.83 -7.25 -8.85
N ASP A 80 7.55 -8.27 -9.67
CA ASP A 80 7.45 -9.66 -9.22
C ASP A 80 8.79 -10.21 -8.70
N LYS A 81 9.93 -9.84 -9.31
CA LYS A 81 11.26 -10.27 -8.84
C LYS A 81 11.62 -9.58 -7.53
N GLU A 82 11.32 -8.28 -7.40
CA GLU A 82 11.54 -7.53 -6.17
C GLU A 82 10.73 -8.13 -5.01
N LEU A 83 9.45 -8.44 -5.26
CA LEU A 83 8.57 -9.07 -4.28
C LEU A 83 9.11 -10.43 -3.83
N LEU A 84 9.50 -11.30 -4.78
CA LEU A 84 10.05 -12.62 -4.44
C LEU A 84 11.33 -12.51 -3.61
N ARG A 85 12.27 -11.64 -4.02
CA ARG A 85 13.49 -11.41 -3.25
C ARG A 85 13.20 -10.94 -1.83
N PHE A 86 12.24 -10.04 -1.66
CA PHE A 86 11.88 -9.52 -0.34
C PHE A 86 11.15 -10.55 0.52
N ILE A 87 10.32 -11.41 -0.07
CA ILE A 87 9.72 -12.57 0.62
C ILE A 87 10.82 -13.54 1.08
N ASP A 88 11.79 -13.84 0.22
CA ASP A 88 12.90 -14.73 0.56
C ASP A 88 13.73 -14.16 1.72
N GLU A 89 14.02 -12.85 1.72
CA GLU A 89 14.68 -12.14 2.83
C GLU A 89 13.86 -12.24 4.13
N CYS A 90 12.54 -12.00 4.06
CA CYS A 90 11.62 -12.19 5.20
C CYS A 90 11.72 -13.58 5.81
N ILE A 91 11.75 -14.63 4.99
CA ILE A 91 11.77 -16.01 5.47
C ILE A 91 13.15 -16.40 5.99
N SER A 92 14.21 -16.04 5.26
CA SER A 92 15.56 -16.57 5.51
C SER A 92 16.36 -15.75 6.52
N GLU A 93 16.17 -14.44 6.56
CA GLU A 93 16.94 -13.53 7.43
C GLU A 93 16.15 -13.13 8.66
N TYR A 94 14.87 -12.77 8.48
CA TYR A 94 14.02 -12.28 9.56
C TYR A 94 13.15 -13.37 10.20
N PHE A 95 13.09 -14.57 9.63
CA PHE A 95 12.25 -15.69 10.09
C PHE A 95 10.76 -15.36 10.19
N ILE A 96 10.27 -14.51 9.27
CA ILE A 96 8.89 -14.04 9.20
C ILE A 96 8.12 -14.85 8.16
N LYS A 97 6.96 -15.39 8.57
CA LYS A 97 5.98 -15.97 7.65
C LYS A 97 5.07 -14.86 7.11
N ILE A 98 5.09 -14.64 5.81
CA ILE A 98 4.15 -13.73 5.14
C ILE A 98 2.76 -14.39 5.09
N LEU A 99 1.75 -13.65 5.54
CA LEU A 99 0.35 -14.10 5.55
C LEU A 99 -0.46 -13.54 4.39
N LEU A 100 -0.20 -12.27 4.05
CA LEU A 100 -0.92 -11.53 3.04
C LEU A 100 0.01 -10.54 2.37
N ILE A 101 -0.25 -10.31 1.09
CA ILE A 101 0.39 -9.30 0.26
C ILE A 101 -0.71 -8.40 -0.28
N VAL A 102 -0.80 -7.17 0.23
CA VAL A 102 -1.71 -6.15 -0.28
C VAL A 102 -1.00 -5.45 -1.44
N SER A 103 -1.47 -5.65 -2.67
CA SER A 103 -0.87 -5.08 -3.87
C SER A 103 -1.75 -3.98 -4.44
N ILE A 104 -1.22 -2.76 -4.51
CA ILE A 104 -1.98 -1.56 -4.90
C ILE A 104 -1.68 -1.19 -6.35
N HIS A 105 -2.73 -1.08 -7.19
CA HIS A 105 -2.63 -0.87 -8.63
C HIS A 105 -3.57 0.25 -9.14
N TRP A 106 -3.28 0.86 -10.29
CA TRP A 106 -4.21 1.85 -10.89
C TRP A 106 -5.52 1.26 -11.39
N LYS A 107 -5.46 0.05 -11.94
CA LYS A 107 -6.59 -0.64 -12.57
C LYS A 107 -6.76 -2.01 -11.93
N GLU A 108 -7.98 -2.53 -11.93
CA GLU A 108 -8.21 -3.94 -11.62
C GLU A 108 -7.31 -4.76 -12.54
N LYS A 109 -6.37 -5.50 -11.96
CA LYS A 109 -5.48 -6.35 -12.75
C LYS A 109 -6.28 -7.56 -13.22
N ASP A 110 -6.63 -7.56 -14.50
CA ASP A 110 -7.05 -8.76 -15.23
C ASP A 110 -5.88 -9.74 -15.47
N GLU A 111 -4.63 -9.31 -15.22
CA GLU A 111 -3.44 -10.10 -15.49
C GLU A 111 -3.00 -10.96 -14.29
N ILE A 112 -2.91 -12.26 -14.55
CA ILE A 112 -2.26 -13.25 -13.69
C ILE A 112 -0.77 -12.88 -13.55
N ARG A 113 -0.34 -12.47 -12.36
CA ARG A 113 1.09 -12.24 -12.06
C ARG A 113 1.89 -13.52 -12.27
N HIS A 114 3.11 -13.39 -12.78
CA HIS A 114 4.00 -14.53 -13.04
C HIS A 114 4.74 -14.99 -11.77
N LEU A 115 3.99 -15.16 -10.69
CA LEU A 115 4.47 -15.56 -9.38
C LEU A 115 4.16 -17.04 -9.10
N PRO A 116 4.92 -17.69 -8.20
CA PRO A 116 4.57 -19.00 -7.68
C PRO A 116 3.14 -19.03 -7.16
N ARG A 117 2.44 -20.17 -7.35
CA ARG A 117 1.03 -20.33 -6.96
C ARG A 117 0.78 -19.98 -5.49
N GLU A 118 1.71 -20.35 -4.62
CA GLU A 118 1.64 -20.05 -3.18
C GLU A 118 1.65 -18.54 -2.94
N VAL A 119 2.55 -17.81 -3.59
CA VAL A 119 2.61 -16.34 -3.50
C VAL A 119 1.35 -15.70 -4.07
N ASN A 120 0.90 -16.15 -5.24
CA ASN A 120 -0.34 -15.68 -5.86
C ASN A 120 -1.56 -15.86 -4.94
N SER A 121 -1.61 -16.93 -4.15
CA SER A 121 -2.71 -17.18 -3.21
C SER A 121 -2.73 -16.25 -2.00
N MET A 122 -1.63 -15.53 -1.74
CA MET A 122 -1.51 -14.56 -0.64
C MET A 122 -1.80 -13.13 -1.10
N ILE A 123 -2.01 -12.89 -2.39
CA ILE A 123 -2.17 -11.53 -2.94
C ILE A 123 -3.63 -11.09 -2.85
N HIS A 124 -3.82 -9.95 -2.18
CA HIS A 124 -5.04 -9.16 -2.20
C HIS A 124 -4.80 -7.88 -3.00
N ASN A 125 -5.46 -7.76 -4.14
CA ASN A 125 -5.32 -6.58 -4.99
C ASN A 125 -6.28 -5.49 -4.55
N LEU A 126 -5.77 -4.27 -4.42
CA LEU A 126 -6.55 -3.06 -4.23
C LEU A 126 -6.27 -2.10 -5.38
N THR A 127 -7.31 -1.44 -5.88
CA THR A 127 -7.16 -0.35 -6.83
C THR A 127 -6.81 0.96 -6.12
N ALA A 128 -6.17 1.88 -6.83
CA ALA A 128 -5.87 3.23 -6.36
C ALA A 128 -7.15 3.96 -5.94
N ASN A 129 -8.25 3.73 -6.66
CA ASN A 129 -9.56 4.30 -6.34
C ASN A 129 -10.18 3.71 -5.06
N GLU A 130 -9.99 2.42 -4.78
CA GLU A 130 -10.39 1.80 -3.52
C GLU A 130 -9.59 2.37 -2.34
N VAL A 131 -8.27 2.48 -2.47
CA VAL A 131 -7.40 3.10 -1.46
C VAL A 131 -7.76 4.58 -1.25
N ALA A 132 -8.05 5.32 -2.32
CA ALA A 132 -8.53 6.70 -2.23
C ALA A 132 -9.85 6.79 -1.44
N SER A 133 -10.80 5.91 -1.74
CA SER A 133 -12.11 5.88 -1.07
C SER A 133 -11.96 5.53 0.42
N PHE A 134 -11.07 4.60 0.77
CA PHE A 134 -10.71 4.32 2.15
C PHE A 134 -10.22 5.58 2.88
N PHE A 135 -9.29 6.35 2.28
CA PHE A 135 -8.77 7.56 2.90
C PHE A 135 -9.83 8.66 3.05
N ASP A 136 -10.70 8.82 2.06
CA ASP A 136 -11.82 9.77 2.11
C ASP A 136 -12.76 9.42 3.27
N ASP A 137 -13.15 8.15 3.39
CA ASP A 137 -14.01 7.67 4.48
C ASP A 137 -13.35 7.82 5.84
N TRP A 138 -12.07 7.48 5.96
CA TRP A 138 -11.32 7.66 7.19
C TRP A 138 -11.27 9.14 7.59
N CYS A 139 -11.00 10.04 6.64
CA CYS A 139 -10.96 11.48 6.86
C CYS A 139 -12.32 12.06 7.26
N ASN A 140 -13.42 11.56 6.68
CA ASN A 140 -14.79 11.96 7.01
C ASN A 140 -15.19 11.57 8.44
N LYS A 141 -14.63 10.48 8.98
CA LYS A 141 -14.85 10.06 10.38
C LYS A 141 -14.10 10.92 11.40
N GLN A 142 -13.02 11.59 10.99
CA GLN A 142 -12.23 12.44 11.89
C GLN A 142 -12.93 13.77 12.18
N LYS A 143 -13.25 14.02 13.45
CA LYS A 143 -13.92 15.25 13.91
C LYS A 143 -13.01 16.48 13.81
N GLU A 144 -11.71 16.30 14.05
CA GLU A 144 -10.74 17.40 14.09
C GLU A 144 -10.03 17.59 12.75
N LYS A 145 -9.56 18.82 12.51
CA LYS A 145 -8.63 19.09 11.41
C LYS A 145 -7.22 18.77 11.87
N SER A 146 -6.52 17.93 11.12
CA SER A 146 -5.12 17.58 11.35
C SER A 146 -4.33 17.66 10.03
N LEU A 147 -3.00 17.82 10.13
CA LEU A 147 -2.13 17.79 8.96
C LEU A 147 -2.23 16.44 8.22
N ALA A 148 -2.34 15.34 8.98
CA ALA A 148 -2.61 13.99 8.46
C ALA A 148 -3.86 13.96 7.55
N LYS A 149 -4.97 14.53 8.03
CA LYS A 149 -6.23 14.62 7.28
C LYS A 149 -6.05 15.44 5.99
N VAL A 150 -5.33 16.56 6.04
CA VAL A 150 -5.07 17.39 4.85
C VAL A 150 -4.21 16.65 3.83
N ILE A 151 -3.18 15.94 4.27
CA ILE A 151 -2.31 15.13 3.40
C ILE A 151 -3.13 14.04 2.72
N LEU A 152 -3.92 13.27 3.49
CA LEU A 152 -4.73 12.18 2.98
C LEU A 152 -5.81 12.64 1.99
N ILE A 153 -6.46 13.78 2.23
CA ILE A 153 -7.44 14.36 1.28
C ILE A 153 -6.78 14.73 -0.05
N ASN A 154 -5.55 15.23 -0.02
CA ASN A 154 -4.85 15.58 -1.26
C ASN A 154 -4.29 14.33 -1.95
N TYR A 155 -3.83 13.35 -1.17
CA TYR A 155 -3.34 12.08 -1.69
C TYR A 155 -4.47 11.24 -2.31
N SER A 156 -5.67 11.21 -1.70
CA SER A 156 -6.83 10.52 -2.26
C SER A 156 -7.24 11.08 -3.62
N LYS A 157 -7.15 12.41 -3.82
CA LYS A 157 -7.34 13.04 -5.14
C LYS A 157 -6.28 12.58 -6.13
N LYS A 158 -5.01 12.55 -5.72
CA LYS A 158 -3.90 12.08 -6.56
C LYS A 158 -4.06 10.62 -6.98
N LEU A 159 -4.50 9.75 -6.07
CA LEU A 159 -4.82 8.35 -6.36
C LEU A 159 -6.01 8.15 -7.32
N ARG A 160 -6.77 9.21 -7.63
CA ARG A 160 -7.85 9.17 -8.64
C ARG A 160 -7.43 9.79 -9.98
N GLU A 161 -6.32 10.52 -10.00
CA GLU A 161 -5.73 11.08 -11.22
C GLU A 161 -4.76 10.03 -11.78
N GLU A 162 -5.17 9.27 -12.82
CA GLU A 162 -4.24 8.35 -13.51
C GLU A 162 -2.95 9.11 -13.91
N PRO A 163 -1.77 8.46 -14.00
CA PRO A 163 -0.47 9.11 -14.26
C PRO A 163 -0.42 10.04 -15.48
N ASN A 164 -1.36 9.90 -16.41
CA ASN A 164 -1.47 10.68 -17.65
C ASN A 164 -2.39 11.92 -17.55
N GLY A 165 -2.98 12.20 -16.38
CA GLY A 165 -3.83 13.37 -16.17
C GLY A 165 -5.22 13.29 -16.83
N GLU A 166 -5.59 12.14 -17.41
CA GLU A 166 -6.93 11.96 -17.97
C GLU A 166 -7.94 11.67 -16.85
N THR A 167 -8.68 12.69 -16.46
CA THR A 167 -9.87 12.54 -15.63
C THR A 167 -10.89 11.73 -16.43
N LYS A 168 -11.21 10.50 -16.02
CA LYS A 168 -12.37 9.78 -16.59
C LYS A 168 -13.60 10.66 -16.39
N LYS A 169 -14.14 11.19 -17.50
CA LYS A 169 -15.47 11.80 -17.49
C LYS A 169 -16.42 10.74 -16.96
N SER A 170 -17.10 11.04 -15.85
CA SER A 170 -18.27 10.30 -15.43
C SER A 170 -19.24 10.29 -16.62
N VAL A 171 -19.45 9.11 -17.20
CA VAL A 171 -20.54 8.90 -18.14
C VAL A 171 -21.81 8.95 -17.29
N ASN A 172 -22.44 10.11 -17.23
CA ASN A 172 -23.82 10.17 -16.77
C ASN A 172 -24.69 9.62 -17.91
N GLU A 173 -25.38 8.53 -17.61
CA GLU A 173 -26.53 8.01 -18.36
C GLU A 173 -27.68 9.03 -18.40
#